data_AF-A0A0S8C7P9-F1
#
_entry.id   AF-A0A0S8C7P9-F1
#
_cell.length_a   1.000
_cell.length_b   1.000
_cell.length_c   1.000
_cell.angle_alpha   90.00
_cell.angle_beta   90.00
_cell.angle_gamma   90.00
#
_symmetry.space_group_name_H-M   'P 1'
#
loop_
_entity.id
_entity.type
_entity.pdbx_description
1 polymer ?
#
loop_
_entity_poly.entity_id
_entity_poly.type
_entity_poly.pdbx_seq_one_letter_code
_entity_poly.pdbx_strand_id
1 'polypeptide(L)'
;MKTRTFKKKAGKKRAEGDDLTAIRGIVIPAEWDDEGNALATYIASPGEQEYLVEQDAMGKELLALIRQEIEVTGIVQKSKRGRNTIAVRTYRLTGLGD
;
A
#
# COMPACT_ATOMS: atom_id res chain seq x y z
N MET A 1 -8.19 24.18 0.39
CA MET A 1 -7.58 22.84 0.22
C MET A 1 -7.00 22.76 -1.19
N LYS A 2 -5.68 22.58 -1.38
CA LYS A 2 -5.07 22.59 -2.71
C LYS A 2 -5.03 21.17 -3.29
N THR A 3 -5.97 20.83 -4.16
CA THR A 3 -5.91 19.63 -4.99
C THR A 3 -4.84 19.84 -6.07
N ARG A 4 -3.75 19.08 -5.99
CA ARG A 4 -2.70 19.06 -7.03
C ARG A 4 -3.10 18.06 -8.12
N THR A 5 -3.65 18.57 -9.21
CA THR A 5 -3.94 17.80 -10.43
C THR A 5 -2.64 17.54 -11.19
N PHE A 6 -2.25 16.26 -11.34
CA PHE A 6 -1.11 15.87 -12.17
C PHE A 6 -1.53 15.65 -13.62
N LYS A 7 -0.93 16.45 -14.52
CA LYS A 7 -1.13 16.47 -15.96
C LYS A 7 -0.38 15.28 -16.60
N LYS A 8 -1.07 14.36 -17.28
CA LYS A 8 -0.45 13.25 -18.01
C LYS A 8 0.43 13.77 -19.15
N LYS A 9 1.70 13.35 -19.21
CA LYS A 9 2.55 13.43 -20.41
C LYS A 9 2.74 12.05 -21.03
N ALA A 10 2.76 12.03 -22.36
CA ALA A 10 2.84 10.85 -23.21
C ALA A 10 4.24 10.23 -23.28
N GLY A 11 4.27 8.89 -23.40
CA GLY A 11 5.29 8.14 -24.15
C GLY A 11 6.54 7.66 -23.41
N LYS A 12 6.49 6.46 -22.81
CA LYS A 12 7.67 5.57 -22.67
C LYS A 12 7.20 4.12 -22.56
N LYS A 13 7.83 3.20 -23.30
CA LYS A 13 7.53 1.75 -23.31
C LYS A 13 7.51 1.23 -21.87
N ARG A 14 6.38 0.67 -21.43
CA ARG A 14 6.15 0.22 -20.06
C ARG A 14 6.82 -1.14 -19.86
N ALA A 15 7.81 -1.20 -18.96
CA ALA A 15 8.27 -2.46 -18.42
C ALA A 15 7.11 -3.08 -17.63
N GLU A 16 6.95 -4.41 -17.73
CA GLU A 16 6.02 -5.15 -16.89
C GLU A 16 6.47 -4.96 -15.43
N GLY A 17 5.72 -4.17 -14.66
CA GLY A 17 6.10 -3.75 -13.29
C GLY A 17 5.89 -2.27 -12.96
N ASP A 18 5.40 -1.43 -13.87
CA ASP A 18 5.19 0.02 -13.64
C ASP A 18 3.71 0.45 -13.57
N ASP A 19 2.75 -0.49 -13.59
CA ASP A 19 1.34 -0.13 -13.57
C ASP A 19 0.84 0.12 -12.13
N LEU A 20 0.27 1.30 -11.92
CA LEU A 20 -0.30 1.69 -10.63
C LEU A 20 -1.59 0.92 -10.39
N THR A 21 -1.61 0.15 -9.32
CA THR A 21 -2.77 -0.63 -8.87
C THR A 21 -3.39 0.03 -7.65
N ALA A 22 -4.73 0.14 -7.65
CA ALA A 22 -5.50 0.57 -6.50
C ALA A 22 -5.98 -0.66 -5.71
N ILE A 23 -5.74 -0.66 -4.39
CA ILE A 23 -6.08 -1.75 -3.48
C ILE A 23 -6.84 -1.16 -2.30
N ARG A 24 -8.03 -1.69 -2.05
CA ARG A 24 -8.77 -1.42 -0.81
C ARG A 24 -8.54 -2.56 0.18
N GLY A 25 -8.29 -2.21 1.43
CA GLY A 25 -8.12 -3.19 2.48
C GLY A 25 -7.96 -2.56 3.86
N ILE A 26 -7.79 -3.42 4.86
CA ILE A 26 -7.43 -3.04 6.22
C ILE A 26 -5.93 -3.19 6.41
N VAL A 27 -5.31 -2.21 7.09
CA VAL A 27 -3.91 -2.31 7.47
C VAL A 27 -3.78 -3.24 8.67
N ILE A 28 -2.96 -4.29 8.55
CA ILE A 28 -2.66 -5.21 9.64
C ILE A 28 -1.15 -5.29 9.88
N PRO A 29 -0.69 -5.56 11.11
CA PRO A 29 0.73 -5.72 11.39
C PRO A 29 1.26 -7.01 10.73
N ALA A 30 2.50 -6.97 10.26
CA ALA A 30 3.18 -8.07 9.57
C ALA A 30 4.39 -8.62 10.34
N GLU A 31 5.09 -7.74 11.07
CA GLU A 31 6.30 -8.05 11.82
C GLU A 31 6.30 -7.20 13.09
N TRP A 32 6.85 -7.73 14.17
CA TRP A 32 6.91 -7.11 15.48
C TRP A 32 8.33 -7.20 16.03
N ASP A 33 8.76 -6.18 16.78
CA ASP A 33 9.95 -6.28 17.62
C ASP A 33 9.64 -6.98 18.96
N ASP A 34 10.68 -7.23 19.76
CA ASP A 34 10.56 -7.84 21.09
C ASP A 34 9.76 -7.01 22.09
N GLU A 35 9.59 -5.70 21.84
CA GLU A 35 8.82 -4.78 22.67
C GLU A 35 7.33 -4.74 22.27
N GLY A 36 6.96 -5.44 21.20
CA GLY A 36 5.60 -5.46 20.67
C GLY A 36 5.24 -4.24 19.82
N ASN A 37 6.22 -3.54 19.25
CA ASN A 37 5.98 -2.54 18.23
C ASN A 37 5.96 -3.18 16.84
N ALA A 38 4.98 -2.81 16.01
CA ALA A 38 4.95 -3.27 14.64
C ALA A 38 6.09 -2.64 13.82
N LEU A 39 6.84 -3.47 13.08
CA LEU A 39 7.93 -3.05 12.19
C LEU A 39 7.50 -2.99 10.73
N ALA A 40 6.46 -3.74 10.36
CA ALA A 40 5.93 -3.79 9.01
C ALA A 40 4.42 -4.02 9.00
N THR A 41 3.76 -3.72 7.88
CA THR A 41 2.32 -3.91 7.70
C THR A 41 1.98 -4.67 6.42
N TYR A 42 0.87 -5.39 6.45
CA TYR A 42 0.15 -5.82 5.26
C TYR A 42 -1.07 -4.94 5.00
N ILE A 43 -1.50 -4.89 3.74
CA ILE A 43 -2.86 -4.52 3.37
C ILE A 43 -3.63 -5.81 3.11
N ALA A 44 -4.56 -6.15 3.98
CA ALA A 44 -5.46 -7.29 3.81
C ALA A 44 -6.69 -6.85 3.01
N SER A 45 -6.82 -7.36 1.80
CA SER A 45 -7.95 -7.06 0.90
C SER A 45 -9.10 -8.07 1.10
N PRO A 46 -10.34 -7.72 0.72
CA PRO A 46 -11.51 -8.59 0.90
C PRO A 46 -11.44 -9.95 0.20
N GLY A 47 -10.62 -10.10 -0.85
CA GLY A 47 -10.44 -11.34 -1.59
C GLY A 47 -9.35 -12.25 -1.00
N GLU A 48 -9.09 -12.16 0.30
CA GLU A 48 -8.06 -12.92 1.03
C GLU A 48 -6.63 -12.69 0.49
N GLN A 49 -6.41 -11.63 -0.30
CA GLN A 49 -5.07 -11.26 -0.77
C GLN A 49 -4.45 -10.26 0.19
N GLU A 50 -3.22 -10.56 0.59
CA GLU A 50 -2.40 -9.72 1.45
C GLU A 50 -1.23 -9.15 0.65
N TYR A 51 -0.99 -7.85 0.81
CA TYR A 51 0.12 -7.16 0.16
C TYR A 51 1.06 -6.63 1.21
N LEU A 52 2.30 -7.13 1.23
CA LEU A 52 3.33 -6.60 2.11
C LEU A 52 3.65 -5.18 1.69
N VAL A 53 3.57 -4.24 2.61
CA VAL A 53 3.95 -2.86 2.35
C VAL A 53 5.47 -2.75 2.37
N GLU A 54 6.08 -2.16 1.34
CA GLU A 54 7.51 -1.84 1.37
C GLU A 54 7.80 -0.80 2.46
N GLN A 55 8.91 -0.96 3.18
CA GLN A 55 9.29 -0.02 4.26
C GLN A 55 9.99 1.25 3.73
N ASP A 56 9.48 1.81 2.63
CA ASP A 56 9.86 3.13 2.13
C ASP A 56 9.16 4.24 2.93
N ALA A 57 9.45 5.51 2.59
CA ALA A 57 8.93 6.65 3.35
C ALA A 57 7.41 6.65 3.48
N MET A 58 6.67 6.31 2.41
CA MET A 58 5.20 6.26 2.44
C MET A 58 4.71 5.00 3.15
N GLY A 59 5.35 3.86 2.92
CA GLY A 59 4.97 2.62 3.58
C GLY A 59 5.10 2.65 5.10
N LYS A 60 6.11 3.36 5.63
CA LYS A 60 6.25 3.58 7.09
C LYS A 60 5.11 4.39 7.69
N GLU A 61 4.47 5.28 6.94
CA GLU A 61 3.30 6.02 7.43
C GLU A 61 2.12 5.09 7.74
N LEU A 62 2.01 3.95 7.03
CA LEU A 62 0.92 2.99 7.25
C LEU A 62 1.02 2.29 8.61
N LEU A 63 2.17 2.30 9.29
CA LEU A 63 2.29 1.79 10.66
C LEU A 63 1.34 2.53 11.62
N ALA A 64 1.13 3.82 11.41
CA ALA A 64 0.20 4.62 12.21
C ALA A 64 -1.28 4.37 11.86
N LEU A 65 -1.54 3.59 10.81
CA LEU A 65 -2.87 3.30 10.27
C LEU A 65 -3.30 1.85 10.51
N ILE A 66 -2.56 1.10 11.33
CA ILE A 66 -2.94 -0.26 11.72
C ILE A 66 -4.39 -0.28 12.22
N ARG A 67 -5.16 -1.26 11.74
CA ARG A 67 -6.61 -1.47 11.93
C ARG A 67 -7.53 -0.48 11.19
N GLN A 68 -7.00 0.46 10.43
CA GLN A 68 -7.79 1.36 9.60
C GLN A 68 -8.06 0.75 8.22
N GLU A 69 -9.28 0.96 7.70
CA GLU A 69 -9.59 0.75 6.29
C GLU A 69 -9.02 1.87 5.43
N ILE A 70 -8.29 1.49 4.39
CA ILE A 70 -7.67 2.39 3.44
C ILE A 70 -7.88 1.94 2.00
N GLU A 71 -7.74 2.89 1.08
CA GLU A 71 -7.48 2.63 -0.32
C GLU A 71 -6.08 3.14 -0.65
N VAL A 72 -5.21 2.24 -1.11
CA VAL A 72 -3.82 2.51 -1.49
C VAL A 72 -3.71 2.46 -3.00
N THR A 73 -2.97 3.40 -3.57
CA THR A 73 -2.48 3.28 -4.95
C THR A 73 -0.97 3.10 -4.91
N GLY A 74 -0.49 2.04 -5.54
CA GLY A 74 0.92 1.66 -5.51
C GLY A 74 1.30 0.71 -6.63
N ILE A 75 2.57 0.31 -6.64
CA ILE A 75 3.09 -0.66 -7.61
C ILE A 75 3.15 -2.01 -6.91
N VAL A 76 2.42 -2.99 -7.44
CA VAL A 76 2.44 -4.36 -6.92
C VAL A 76 3.54 -5.15 -7.60
N GLN A 77 4.35 -5.83 -6.81
CA GLN A 77 5.36 -6.76 -7.27
C GLN A 77 5.13 -8.13 -6.64
N LYS A 78 5.28 -9.19 -7.43
CA LYS A 78 5.25 -10.55 -6.91
C LYS A 78 6.68 -11.04 -6.72
N SER A 79 7.04 -11.36 -5.48
CA SER A 79 8.34 -11.96 -5.20
C SER A 79 8.43 -13.36 -5.80
N LYS A 80 9.66 -13.85 -6.06
CA LYS A 80 9.93 -15.22 -6.54
C LYS A 80 9.34 -16.31 -5.63
N ARG A 81 9.07 -16.00 -4.36
CA ARG A 81 8.43 -16.89 -3.38
C ARG A 81 6.90 -16.79 -3.34
N GLY A 82 6.29 -16.05 -4.27
CA GLY A 82 4.83 -15.92 -4.39
C GLY A 82 4.18 -14.86 -3.49
N ARG A 83 4.94 -14.19 -2.64
CA ARG A 83 4.46 -13.09 -1.78
C ARG A 83 4.23 -11.82 -2.62
N ASN A 84 3.07 -11.20 -2.48
CA ASN A 84 2.76 -9.91 -3.08
C ASN A 84 3.30 -8.79 -2.19
N THR A 85 3.99 -7.83 -2.80
CA THR A 85 4.52 -6.64 -2.13
C THR A 85 3.99 -5.41 -2.86
N ILE A 86 3.78 -4.30 -2.15
CA ILE A 86 3.34 -3.03 -2.71
C ILE A 86 4.23 -1.86 -2.26
N ALA A 87 4.74 -1.13 -3.25
CA ALA A 87 5.35 0.19 -3.05
C ALA A 87 4.24 1.24 -3.05
N VAL A 88 4.02 1.91 -1.91
CA VAL A 88 2.93 2.89 -1.76
C VAL A 88 3.27 4.20 -2.47
N ARG A 89 2.36 4.71 -3.30
CA ARG A 89 2.48 6.05 -3.91
C ARG A 89 1.56 7.06 -3.25
N THR A 90 0.35 6.64 -2.90
CA THR A 90 -0.62 7.44 -2.15
C THR A 90 -1.62 6.52 -1.47
N TYR A 91 -2.26 7.02 -0.42
CA TYR A 91 -3.32 6.33 0.28
C TYR A 91 -4.38 7.32 0.77
N ARG A 92 -5.58 6.81 1.03
CA ARG A 92 -6.65 7.54 1.71
C ARG A 92 -7.36 6.62 2.69
N LEU A 93 -7.80 7.16 3.83
CA LEU A 93 -8.72 6.48 4.72
C LEU A 93 -10.07 6.31 4.02
N THR A 94 -10.64 5.11 4.10
CA THR A 94 -11.98 4.81 3.56
C THR A 94 -12.99 4.50 4.66
N GLY A 95 -12.54 4.33 5.91
CA GLY A 95 -13.38 4.07 7.09
C GLY A 95 -14.11 5.28 7.67
N LEU A 96 -14.39 6.32 6.89
CA LEU A 96 -15.30 7.40 7.29
C LEU A 96 -16.59 7.28 6.46
N GLY A 97 -17.47 6.42 6.95
CA GLY A 97 -18.88 6.33 6.55
C GLY A 97 -19.72 6.30 7.81
N ASP A 98 -20.39 7.44 8.04
CA ASP A 98 -21.51 7.79 8.95
C ASP A 98 -21.65 7.11 10.33
#